data_AF-A0A941S6Z6-F1
#
_entry.id   AF-A0A941S6Z6-F1
#
_cell.length_a   1.000
_cell.length_b   1.000
_cell.length_c   1.000
_cell.angle_alpha   90.00
_cell.angle_beta   90.00
_cell.angle_gamma   90.00
#
_symmetry.space_group_name_H-M   'P 1'
#
loop_
_entity.id
_entity.type
_entity.pdbx_description
1 polymer ?
#
loop_
_entity_poly.entity_id
_entity_poly.type
_entity_poly.pdbx_seq_one_letter_code
_entity_poly.pdbx_strand_id
1 'polypeptide(L)'
;MTFETTPSALARALAERDYKDATPVQAAVLEPHAEGRDLLVSAQTGSGKTIAYGLAMADTLLEGADTMGPAGSPLALVVAPTR
;
A
#
# COMPACT_ATOMS: atom_id res chain seq x y z
N MET A 1 10.59 9.70 3.51
CA MET A 1 10.98 8.57 2.64
C MET A 1 10.09 8.63 1.41
N THR A 2 10.69 8.57 0.23
CA THR A 2 9.99 8.53 -1.06
C THR A 2 9.51 7.10 -1.32
N PHE A 3 8.50 6.89 -2.18
CA PHE A 3 7.94 5.58 -2.53
C PHE A 3 8.88 4.71 -3.40
N GLU A 4 10.20 4.77 -3.16
CA GLU A 4 11.24 4.17 -4.02
C GLU A 4 11.21 2.64 -4.04
N THR A 5 10.75 2.00 -2.95
CA THR A 5 10.66 0.55 -2.83
C THR A 5 9.32 -0.03 -3.29
N THR A 6 8.40 0.80 -3.77
CA THR A 6 7.05 0.40 -4.16
C THR A 6 7.00 0.00 -5.65
N PRO A 7 6.13 -0.95 -6.07
CA PRO A 7 5.94 -1.31 -7.47
C PRO A 7 5.71 -0.09 -8.38
N SER A 8 6.30 -0.15 -9.57
CA SER A 8 6.40 1.00 -10.49
C SER A 8 5.04 1.60 -10.85
N ALA A 9 4.02 0.74 -11.07
CA ALA A 9 2.65 1.16 -11.33
C ALA A 9 2.06 2.01 -10.19
N LEU A 10 2.30 1.61 -8.93
CA LEU A 10 1.77 2.32 -7.77
C LEU A 10 2.56 3.59 -7.50
N ALA A 11 3.89 3.57 -7.65
CA ALA A 11 4.71 4.78 -7.54
C ALA A 11 4.26 5.86 -8.54
N ARG A 12 3.96 5.48 -9.79
CA ARG A 12 3.41 6.39 -10.80
C ARG A 12 2.04 6.94 -10.40
N ALA A 13 1.13 6.08 -9.96
CA ALA A 13 -0.21 6.51 -9.54
C ALA A 13 -0.19 7.46 -8.33
N LEU A 14 0.77 7.28 -7.41
CA LEU A 14 0.98 8.19 -6.28
C LEU A 14 1.52 9.55 -6.75
N ALA A 15 2.50 9.54 -7.66
CA ALA A 15 3.06 10.77 -8.24
C ALA A 15 2.03 11.58 -9.03
N GLU A 16 1.16 10.93 -9.82
CA GLU A 16 0.06 11.59 -10.55
C GLU A 16 -0.95 12.31 -9.64
N ARG A 17 -0.98 11.94 -8.36
CA ARG A 17 -1.84 12.54 -7.33
C ARG A 17 -1.10 13.52 -6.42
N ASP A 18 0.12 13.93 -6.81
CA ASP A 18 1.01 14.80 -6.03
C ASP A 18 1.40 14.25 -4.66
N TYR A 19 1.36 12.93 -4.45
CA TYR A 19 1.91 12.29 -3.25
C TYR A 19 3.42 12.11 -3.40
N LYS A 20 4.17 13.08 -2.88
CA LYS A 20 5.63 13.14 -3.00
C LYS A 20 6.36 12.42 -1.87
N ASP A 21 5.86 12.58 -0.66
CA ASP A 21 6.47 12.04 0.56
C ASP A 21 5.49 11.11 1.28
N ALA A 22 5.98 9.94 1.67
CA ALA A 22 5.20 9.03 2.51
C ALA A 22 4.97 9.64 3.89
N THR A 23 3.73 9.56 4.39
CA THR A 23 3.43 9.90 5.79
C THR A 23 4.10 8.89 6.74
N PRO A 24 4.26 9.19 8.05
CA PRO A 24 4.93 8.28 8.97
C PRO A 24 4.32 6.86 8.99
N VAL A 25 3.00 6.73 8.89
CA VAL A 25 2.33 5.42 8.86
C VAL A 25 2.54 4.69 7.52
N GLN A 26 2.68 5.42 6.41
CA GLN A 26 2.99 4.83 5.10
C GLN A 26 4.45 4.38 5.00
N ALA A 27 5.37 5.15 5.58
CA ALA A 27 6.77 4.77 5.65
C ALA A 27 6.96 3.52 6.53
N ALA A 28 6.29 3.45 7.68
CA ALA A 28 6.43 2.35 8.63
C ALA A 28 6.03 0.98 8.05
N VAL A 29 5.05 0.93 7.15
CA VAL A 29 4.63 -0.34 6.51
C VAL A 29 5.57 -0.78 5.38
N LEU A 30 6.43 0.12 4.89
CA LEU A 30 7.44 -0.17 3.86
C LEU A 30 8.81 -0.56 4.44
N GLU A 31 8.95 -0.53 5.76
CA GLU A 31 10.20 -0.91 6.42
C GLU A 31 10.50 -2.40 6.22
N PRO A 32 11.77 -2.81 6.04
CA PRO A 32 12.13 -4.21 5.78
C PRO A 32 11.62 -5.20 6.84
N HIS A 33 11.47 -4.76 8.08
CA HIS A 33 11.00 -5.60 9.19
C HIS A 33 9.46 -5.78 9.24
N ALA A 34 8.72 -5.08 8.38
CA ALA A 34 7.28 -5.19 8.21
C ALA A 34 6.88 -6.15 7.07
N GLU A 35 7.80 -6.46 6.15
CA GLU A 35 7.57 -7.29 4.98
C GLU A 35 7.05 -8.69 5.36
N GLY A 36 5.92 -9.09 4.75
CA GLY A 36 5.32 -10.42 4.94
C GLY A 36 4.75 -10.70 6.34
N ARG A 37 4.58 -9.67 7.18
CA ARG A 37 4.11 -9.82 8.57
C ARG A 37 2.72 -9.26 8.77
N ASP A 38 2.03 -9.82 9.75
CA ASP A 38 0.82 -9.21 10.30
C ASP A 38 1.19 -7.91 11.05
N LEU A 39 0.50 -6.82 10.71
CA LEU A 39 0.78 -5.50 11.25
C LEU A 39 -0.39 -4.97 12.07
N LEU A 40 -0.09 -4.46 13.26
CA LEU A 40 -1.01 -3.60 14.01
C LEU A 40 -0.70 -2.14 13.67
N VAL A 41 -1.53 -1.54 12.83
CA VAL A 41 -1.35 -0.15 12.39
C VAL A 41 -2.22 0.79 13.24
N SER A 42 -1.57 1.60 14.08
CA SER A 42 -2.24 2.62 14.90
C SER A 42 -1.89 4.03 14.43
N ALA A 43 -2.88 4.77 13.93
CA ALA A 43 -2.74 6.17 13.56
C ALA A 43 -4.10 6.88 13.58
N GLN A 44 -4.11 8.22 13.61
CA GLN A 44 -5.35 9.02 13.56
C GLN A 44 -6.02 8.92 12.18
N THR A 45 -7.32 9.24 12.10
CA THR A 45 -8.00 9.50 10.83
C THR A 45 -7.32 10.66 10.10
N GLY A 46 -7.18 10.56 8.77
CA GLY A 46 -6.44 11.54 7.97
C GLY A 46 -4.92 11.28 7.88
N SER A 47 -4.36 10.34 8.64
CA SER A 47 -2.91 10.05 8.59
C SER A 47 -2.44 9.30 7.33
N GLY A 48 -3.35 8.92 6.42
CA GLY A 48 -3.00 8.21 5.19
C GLY A 48 -2.97 6.68 5.28
N LYS A 49 -3.62 6.08 6.29
CA LYS A 49 -3.67 4.62 6.52
C LYS A 49 -4.20 3.81 5.33
N THR A 50 -5.16 4.34 4.58
CA THR A 50 -5.71 3.67 3.39
C THR A 50 -4.64 3.39 2.34
N ILE A 51 -3.76 4.37 2.09
CA ILE A 51 -2.62 4.20 1.19
C ILE A 51 -1.61 3.24 1.83
N ALA A 52 -1.36 3.33 3.14
CA ALA A 52 -0.46 2.41 3.83
C ALA A 52 -0.88 0.94 3.65
N TYR A 53 -2.17 0.60 3.78
CA TYR A 53 -2.63 -0.76 3.53
C TYR A 53 -2.45 -1.19 2.07
N GLY A 54 -2.69 -0.29 1.11
CA GLY A 54 -2.42 -0.55 -0.31
C GLY A 54 -0.95 -0.84 -0.58
N LEU A 55 -0.05 -0.05 0.02
CA LEU A 55 1.40 -0.24 -0.07
C LEU A 55 1.84 -1.60 0.50
N ALA A 56 1.33 -1.95 1.69
CA ALA A 56 1.66 -3.21 2.35
C ALA A 56 1.22 -4.46 1.57
N MET A 57 0.16 -4.35 0.76
CA MET A 57 -0.34 -5.46 -0.06
C MET A 57 0.20 -5.44 -1.50
N ALA A 58 0.85 -4.35 -1.93
CA ALA A 58 1.14 -4.10 -3.34
C ALA A 58 2.01 -5.19 -3.98
N ASP A 59 3.09 -5.58 -3.31
CA ASP A 59 4.01 -6.60 -3.82
C ASP A 59 3.32 -7.96 -3.99
N THR A 60 2.53 -8.35 -3.00
CA THR A 60 1.75 -9.61 -3.05
C THR A 60 0.70 -9.60 -4.15
N LEU A 61 0.04 -8.46 -4.41
CA LEU A 61 -1.02 -8.37 -5.40
C LEU A 61 -0.51 -8.23 -6.83
N LEU A 62 0.66 -7.60 -7.01
CA LEU A 62 1.22 -7.30 -8.31
C LEU A 62 2.28 -8.30 -8.75
N GLU A 63 2.97 -8.97 -7.82
CA GLU A 63 4.00 -9.97 -8.11
C GLU A 63 5.07 -9.46 -9.11
N GLY A 64 5.41 -8.16 -9.01
CA GLY A 64 6.37 -7.50 -9.91
C GLY A 64 5.80 -7.05 -11.27
N ALA A 65 4.51 -7.26 -11.53
CA ALA A 65 3.83 -6.75 -12.73
C ALA A 65 3.28 -5.32 -12.51
N ASP A 66 3.10 -4.57 -13.61
CA ASP A 66 2.47 -3.25 -13.55
C ASP A 66 0.94 -3.29 -13.57
N THR A 67 0.37 -4.46 -13.80
CA THR A 67 -1.08 -4.67 -13.90
C THR A 67 -1.44 -6.01 -13.29
N MET A 68 -2.60 -6.08 -12.64
CA MET A 68 -3.17 -7.37 -12.23
C MET A 68 -3.56 -8.21 -13.45
N GLY A 69 -3.51 -9.53 -13.28
CA GLY A 69 -4.00 -10.48 -14.27
C GLY A 69 -5.52 -10.43 -14.47
N PRO A 70 -6.07 -11.33 -15.31
CA PRO A 70 -7.51 -11.46 -15.50
C PRO A 70 -8.25 -11.64 -14.17
N ALA A 71 -9.47 -11.10 -14.08
CA ALA A 71 -10.29 -11.25 -12.89
C ALA A 71 -10.54 -12.73 -12.56
N GLY A 72 -10.31 -13.10 -11.30
CA GLY A 72 -10.50 -14.46 -10.79
C GLY A 72 -11.03 -14.43 -9.35
N SER A 73 -10.53 -15.34 -8.51
CA SER A 73 -10.83 -15.32 -7.08
C SER A 73 -10.32 -14.03 -6.42
N PRO A 74 -11.03 -13.48 -5.40
CA PRO A 74 -10.55 -12.32 -4.66
C PRO A 74 -9.17 -12.57 -4.04
N LEU A 75 -8.23 -11.64 -4.25
CA LEU A 75 -6.87 -11.73 -3.71
C LEU A 75 -6.70 -11.01 -2.36
N ALA A 76 -7.59 -10.07 -2.03
CA ALA A 76 -7.58 -9.31 -0.78
C ALA A 76 -8.99 -9.02 -0.29
N LEU A 77 -9.15 -8.91 1.03
CA LEU A 77 -10.39 -8.51 1.70
C LEU A 77 -10.13 -7.30 2.60
N VAL A 78 -10.85 -6.21 2.35
CA VAL A 78 -10.84 -5.02 3.21
C VAL A 78 -12.19 -4.91 3.89
N VAL A 79 -12.20 -4.94 5.22
CA VAL A 79 -13.41 -4.80 6.03
C VAL A 79 -13.49 -3.37 6.57
N ALA A 80 -14.51 -2.63 6.13
CA ALA A 80 -14.78 -1.27 6.60
C ALA A 80 -16.01 -1.27 7.53
N PRO A 81 -16.05 -0.40 8.56
CA PRO A 81 -17.13 -0.38 9.54
C PRO A 81 -18.45 0.20 9.00
N THR A 82 -18.38 1.03 7.96
CA THR A 82 -19.52 1.74 7.37
C THR A 82 -19.44 1.69 5.84
N ARG A 83 -20.58 1.94 5.18
CA ARG A 83 -20.66 2.15 3.73
C ARG A 83 -20.20 3.55 3.35
#